data_AF-A0A354CHT5-F1
#
_entry.id   AF-A0A354CHT5-F1
#
_cell.length_a   1.000
_cell.length_b   1.000
_cell.length_c   1.000
_cell.angle_alpha   90.00
_cell.angle_beta   90.00
_cell.angle_gamma   90.00
#
_symmetry.space_group_name_H-M   'P 1'
#
loop_
_entity.id
_entity.type
_entity.pdbx_description
1 polymer ?
#
loop_
_entity_poly.entity_id
_entity_poly.type
_entity_poly.pdbx_seq_one_letter_code
_entity_poly.pdbx_strand_id
1 'polypeptide(L)' 'MDAGHGGSDPGAVYNGRQEKDDVLRLAMAVGKILENSGVDVFYVRN' A
#
# COMPACT_ATOMS: atom_id res chain seq x y z
N MET A 1 5.47 4.61 -5.25
CA MET A 1 4.19 4.15 -4.66
C MET A 1 4.26 4.35 -3.16
N ASP A 2 3.36 5.15 -2.62
CA ASP A 2 3.29 5.47 -1.20
C ASP A 2 1.97 4.94 -0.63
N ALA A 3 2.08 3.99 0.29
CA ALA A 3 0.96 3.44 1.02
C ALA A 3 0.86 4.17 2.35
N GLY A 4 -0.15 5.03 2.50
CA GLY A 4 -0.35 5.82 3.71
C GLY A 4 -0.39 4.98 4.99
N HIS A 5 -0.10 5.62 6.12
CA HIS A 5 0.02 4.98 7.45
C HIS A 5 1.06 3.86 7.48
N GLY A 6 1.12 3.09 8.57
CA GLY A 6 2.07 1.98 8.72
C GLY A 6 2.59 1.79 10.14
N GLY A 7 3.14 0.60 10.41
CA GLY A 7 3.66 0.27 11.74
C GLY A 7 2.58 0.41 12.82
N SER A 8 2.84 1.26 13.82
CA SER A 8 1.93 1.55 14.93
C SER A 8 0.79 2.52 14.58
N ASP A 9 0.84 3.19 13.43
CA ASP A 9 -0.26 4.03 12.94
C ASP A 9 -1.16 3.19 12.01
N PRO A 10 -2.36 2.78 12.46
CA PRO A 10 -3.30 2.01 11.63
C PRO A 10 -4.05 2.85 10.60
N GLY A 11 -4.04 4.18 10.72
CA GLY A 11 -5.01 5.05 10.05
C GLY A 11 -6.44 4.81 10.54
N ALA A 12 -7.42 4.98 9.65
CA ALA A 12 -8.81 4.70 9.97
C ALA A 12 -9.03 3.21 10.31
N VAL A 13 -9.84 2.96 11.36
CA VAL A 13 -10.20 1.61 11.81
C VAL A 13 -11.71 1.45 11.82
N TYR A 14 -12.21 0.40 11.15
CA TYR A 14 -13.64 0.08 11.15
C TYR A 14 -13.87 -1.43 11.07
N ASN A 15 -14.65 -1.98 12.00
CA ASN A 15 -14.98 -3.41 12.07
C ASN A 15 -13.75 -4.34 11.95
N GLY A 16 -12.66 -3.98 12.62
CA GLY A 16 -11.41 -4.76 12.61
C GLY A 16 -10.53 -4.58 11.37
N ARG A 17 -10.98 -3.83 10.35
CA ARG A 17 -10.13 -3.42 9.22
C ARG A 17 -9.31 -2.19 9.59
N GLN A 18 -8.05 -2.17 9.18
CA GLN A 18 -7.12 -1.05 9.36
C GLN A 18 -6.73 -0.51 7.98
N GLU A 19 -6.86 0.80 7.81
CA GLU A 19 -6.53 1.49 6.57
C GLU A 19 -5.13 1.15 6.07
N LYS A 20 -4.14 1.10 6.97
CA LYS A 20 -2.74 0.80 6.62
C LYS A 20 -2.57 -0.50 5.83
N ASP A 21 -3.42 -1.50 6.08
CA ASP A 21 -3.35 -2.82 5.45
C ASP A 21 -4.02 -2.80 4.08
N ASP A 22 -5.15 -2.08 3.97
CA ASP A 22 -5.92 -1.94 2.74
C ASP A 22 -5.14 -1.13 1.69
N VAL A 23 -4.54 -0.01 2.10
CA VAL A 23 -3.76 0.84 1.19
C VAL A 23 -2.43 0.18 0.80
N LEU A 24 -1.80 -0.60 1.70
CA LEU A 24 -0.60 -1.38 1.35
C LEU A 24 -0.92 -2.42 0.28
N ARG A 25 -2.00 -3.19 0.48
CA ARG A 25 -2.42 -4.22 -0.48
C ARG A 25 -2.74 -3.61 -1.84
N LEU A 26 -3.43 -2.46 -1.86
CA LEU A 26 -3.74 -1.74 -3.09
C LEU A 26 -2.46 -1.23 -3.78
N ALA A 27 -1.55 -0.60 -3.02
CA ALA A 27 -0.31 -0.06 -3.56
C ALA A 27 0.57 -1.15 -4.18
N MET A 28 0.68 -2.32 -3.53
CA MET A 28 1.43 -3.46 -4.06
C MET A 28 0.80 -4.03 -5.34
N ALA A 29 -0.53 -4.13 -5.39
CA ALA A 29 -1.23 -4.61 -6.60
C ALA A 29 -1.02 -3.67 -7.79
N VAL A 30 -1.18 -2.36 -7.58
CA VAL A 30 -0.97 -1.35 -8.63
C VAL A 30 0.50 -1.29 -9.06
N GLY A 31 1.42 -1.29 -8.09
CA GLY A 31 2.85 -1.23 -8.39
C GLY A 31 3.30 -2.44 -9.22
N LYS A 32 2.79 -3.64 -8.93
CA LYS A 32 3.08 -4.83 -9.74
C LYS A 32 2.54 -4.74 -11.17
N ILE A 33 1.39 -4.10 -11.37
CA ILE A 33 0.85 -3.85 -12.73
C ILE A 33 1.77 -2.89 -13.50
N LEU A 34 2.26 -1.84 -12.84
CA LEU A 34 3.17 -0.87 -13.43
C LEU A 34 4.54 -1.50 -13.78
N GLU A 35 5.13 -2.26 -12.85
CA GLU A 35 6.36 -3.02 -13.06
C GLU A 35 6.24 -3.97 -14.26
N ASN A 36 5.15 -4.73 -14.33
CA ASN A 36 4.88 -5.62 -15.47
C ASN A 36 4.70 -4.87 -16.79
N SER A 37 4.40 -3.57 -16.73
CA SER A 37 4.28 -2.68 -17.89
C SER A 37 5.60 -1.97 -18.23
N GLY A 38 6.71 -2.34 -17.58
CA GLY A 38 8.04 -1.78 -17.81
C GLY A 38 8.28 -0.42 -17.13
N VAL A 39 7.41 -0.02 -16.21
CA VAL A 39 7.59 1.20 -15.40
C VAL A 39 8.44 0.86 -14.19
N ASP A 40 9.46 1.68 -13.91
CA ASP A 40 10.25 1.56 -12.69
C ASP A 40 9.46 2.09 -11.49
N VAL A 41 9.31 1.26 -10.46
CA VAL A 41 8.47 1.55 -9.29
C VAL A 41 9.28 1.41 -8.02
N PHE A 42 9.30 2.48 -7.23
CA PHE A 42 9.84 2.49 -5.88
C PHE A 42 8.71 2.52 -4.86
N TYR A 43 8.79 1.70 -3.81
CA TYR A 43 7.83 1.71 -2.70
C TYR A 43 8.45 2.37 -1.48
N VAL A 44 7.66 3.21 -0.80
CA VAL A 44 8.08 3.83 0.48
C VAL A 44 8.08 2.79 1.61
N ARG A 45 7.23 1.76 1.50
CA ARG A 45 7.18 0.59 2.38
C ARG A 45 6.56 -0.61 1.66
N ASN A 46 6.82 -1.80 2.18
CA ASN A 46 6.49 -3.10 1.59
C ASN A 46 5.91 -4.06 2.64
#